data_AF-A0A1X3D1A4-F1
#
_entry.id   AF-A0A1X3D1A4-F1
#
_cell.length_a   1.000
_cell.length_b   1.000
_cell.length_c   1.000
_cell.angle_alpha   90.00
_cell.angle_beta   90.00
_cell.angle_gamma   90.00
#
_symmetry.space_group_name_H-M   'P 1'
#
loop_
_entity.id
_entity.type
_entity.pdbx_description
1 polymer ?
#
loop_
_entity_poly.entity_id
_entity_poly.type
_entity_poly.pdbx_seq_one_letter_code
_entity_poly.pdbx_strand_id
1 'polypeptide(L)' 'ITQVAFDRAGYKYHGRVKALAEGAREAGLDF' A
#
# COMPACT_ATOMS: atom_id res chain seq x y z
N ILE A 1 -6.72 15.55 0.09
CA ILE A 1 -5.43 14.96 0.47
C ILE A 1 -5.51 13.48 0.10
N THR A 2 -5.15 13.11 -1.13
CA THR A 2 -5.35 11.75 -1.68
C THR A 2 -4.05 11.02 -1.96
N GLN A 3 -2.92 11.73 -1.99
CA GLN A 3 -1.60 11.13 -2.18
C GLN A 3 -0.97 10.83 -0.83
N VAL A 4 -0.82 9.54 -0.52
CA VAL A 4 -0.08 9.06 0.66
C VAL A 4 1.18 8.33 0.22
N ALA A 5 2.14 8.10 1.11
CA ALA A 5 3.32 7.30 0.80
C ALA A 5 3.24 5.99 1.59
N PHE A 6 3.21 4.86 0.90
CA PHE A 6 3.16 3.56 1.57
C PHE A 6 4.55 3.10 1.99
N ASP A 7 4.84 3.26 3.28
CA ASP A 7 6.10 2.80 3.85
C ASP A 7 6.07 1.28 4.05
N ARG A 8 7.02 0.62 3.38
CA ARG A 8 7.20 -0.84 3.46
C ARG A 8 8.09 -1.25 4.65
N ALA A 9 8.61 -0.31 5.43
CA ALA A 9 9.42 -0.52 6.63
C ALA A 9 10.57 -1.54 6.44
N GLY A 10 11.14 -1.62 5.23
CA GLY A 10 12.22 -2.55 4.87
C GLY A 10 11.77 -3.95 4.41
N TYR A 11 10.48 -4.26 4.43
CA TYR A 11 9.95 -5.53 3.93
C TYR A 11 9.87 -5.55 2.41
N LYS A 12 10.12 -6.73 1.81
CA LYS A 12 9.90 -6.95 0.39
C LYS A 12 8.40 -6.73 0.09
N TYR A 13 8.11 -6.04 -1.01
CA TYR A 13 6.74 -5.87 -1.48
C TYR A 13 6.20 -7.20 -2.03
N HIS A 14 5.72 -8.03 -1.12
CA HIS A 14 5.27 -9.39 -1.42
C HIS A 14 4.29 -9.87 -0.34
N GLY A 15 3.49 -10.87 -0.68
CA GLY A 15 2.53 -11.50 0.22
C GLY A 15 1.60 -10.47 0.89
N ARG A 16 1.61 -10.46 2.23
CA ARG A 16 0.71 -9.62 3.06
C ARG A 16 0.87 -8.13 2.80
N VAL A 17 2.09 -7.65 2.51
CA VAL A 17 2.36 -6.23 2.23
C VAL A 17 1.73 -5.80 0.92
N LYS A 18 1.79 -6.67 -0.10
CA LYS A 18 1.16 -6.45 -1.40
C LYS A 18 -0.37 -6.48 -1.28
N ALA A 19 -0.93 -7.48 -0.59
CA ALA A 19 -2.37 -7.59 -0.40
C ALA A 19 -2.96 -6.39 0.35
N LEU A 20 -2.25 -5.87 1.35
CA LEU A 20 -2.67 -4.68 2.09
C LEU A 20 -2.61 -3.41 1.23
N ALA A 21 -1.58 -3.27 0.39
CA ALA A 21 -1.47 -2.14 -0.52
C ALA A 21 -2.52 -2.18 -1.64
N GLU A 22 -2.84 -3.36 -2.16
CA GLU A 22 -3.90 -3.55 -3.16
C GLU A 22 -5.28 -3.20 -2.57
N GLY A 23 -5.60 -3.67 -1.36
CA GLY A 23 -6.85 -3.30 -0.69
C GLY A 23 -6.96 -1.80 -0.39
N ALA A 24 -5.85 -1.14 -0.04
CA ALA A 24 -5.83 0.31 0.14
C ALA A 24 -6.07 1.08 -1.17
N ARG A 25 -5.54 0.58 -2.30
CA ARG A 25 -5.79 1.15 -3.63
C ARG A 25 -7.25 0.97 -4.07
N GLU A 26 -7.83 -0.20 -3.84
CA GLU A 26 -9.26 -0.44 -4.12
C GLU A 26 -10.17 0.44 -3.26
N ALA A 27 -9.75 0.77 -2.04
CA ALA A 27 -10.45 1.71 -1.16
C ALA A 27 -10.28 3.19 -1.56
N GLY A 28 -9.57 3.49 -2.66
CA GLY A 28 -9.42 4.84 -3.21
C GLY A 28 -8.27 5.65 -2.63
N LEU A 29 -7.31 5.01 -1.95
CA LEU A 29 -6.06 5.67 -1.59
C LEU A 29 -5.07 5.59 -2.76
N ASP A 30 -4.62 6.76 -3.25
CA ASP A 30 -3.60 6.86 -4.28
C ASP A 30 -2.21 6.99 -3.64
N PHE A 31 -1.30 6.04 -3.92
CA PHE A 31 0.09 6.03 -3.45
C PHE A 31 1.03 5.14 -4.26
#